data_AF-A0A3M7RRW5-F1
#
_entry.id   AF-A0A3M7RRW5-F1
#
_cell.length_a   1.000
_cell.length_b   1.000
_cell.length_c   1.000
_cell.angle_alpha   90.00
_cell.angle_beta   90.00
_cell.angle_gamma   90.00
#
_symmetry.space_group_name_H-M   'P 1'
#
loop_
_entity.id
_entity.type
_entity.pdbx_description
1 polymer ?
#
loop_
_entity_poly.entity_id
_entity_poly.type
_entity_poly.pdbx_seq_one_letter_code
_entity_poly.pdbx_strand_id
1 'polypeptide(L)'
;TLPDLKYIRPVLLPFFNPSEFLNSVFLIEDSCESNNSLNNLTGSGFNLVYNQNYSHTTSMTDLENIKSQCSSNSVLCAAGGLANSDCILLKSCANCQAVLTPTIINSPVFVDSAYWYLTDGQSFGFAPDSTVNQHNADTQDKSSPYRLSWHLNGHGGYRLGNITDLNSDNNYKKYRKYKLKIKIFKFQFFGPKNSEVAELKSKRV
;
A
#
# COMPACT_ATOMS: atom_id res chain seq x y z
N THR A 1 17.21 -58.15 -22.11
CA THR A 1 15.93 -57.66 -21.54
C THR A 1 16.26 -56.57 -20.53
N LEU A 2 16.20 -55.31 -20.95
CA LEU A 2 16.39 -54.14 -20.09
C LEU A 2 15.08 -53.84 -19.34
N PRO A 3 15.09 -53.45 -18.06
CA PRO A 3 13.90 -52.96 -17.41
C PRO A 3 13.61 -51.50 -17.80
N ASP A 4 12.32 -51.25 -17.86
CA ASP A 4 11.57 -50.07 -18.30
C ASP A 4 11.87 -48.83 -17.43
N LEU A 5 12.39 -47.74 -18.03
CA LEU A 5 12.58 -46.45 -17.36
C LEU A 5 11.22 -45.73 -17.27
N LYS A 6 10.51 -46.00 -16.18
CA LYS A 6 9.29 -45.26 -15.81
C LYS A 6 9.58 -43.77 -15.66
N TYR A 7 8.77 -43.00 -16.36
CA TYR A 7 8.55 -41.55 -16.26
C TYR A 7 8.52 -41.07 -14.79
N ILE A 8 9.60 -40.47 -14.31
CA ILE A 8 9.59 -39.76 -13.02
C ILE A 8 9.02 -38.36 -13.27
N ARG A 9 7.74 -38.15 -12.93
CA ARG A 9 7.19 -36.79 -12.82
C ARG A 9 7.77 -36.14 -11.57
N PRO A 10 8.41 -34.96 -11.65
CA PRO A 10 8.81 -34.23 -10.45
C PRO A 10 7.54 -33.83 -9.69
N VAL A 11 7.40 -34.32 -8.46
CA VAL A 11 6.40 -33.81 -7.52
C VAL A 11 6.94 -32.46 -7.04
N LEU A 12 6.28 -31.37 -7.43
CA LEU A 12 6.45 -30.07 -6.81
C LEU A 12 6.03 -30.19 -5.34
N LEU A 13 7.00 -30.24 -4.43
CA LEU A 13 6.73 -29.87 -3.03
C LEU A 13 7.19 -28.42 -2.85
N PRO A 14 6.31 -27.50 -2.44
CA PRO A 14 6.71 -26.15 -2.13
C PRO A 14 7.55 -26.18 -0.86
N PHE A 15 8.88 -26.17 -1.01
CA PHE A 15 9.76 -25.75 0.07
C PHE A 15 9.59 -24.24 0.23
N PHE A 16 8.66 -23.86 1.10
CA PHE A 16 8.54 -22.50 1.61
C PHE A 16 9.79 -22.19 2.44
N ASN A 17 10.61 -21.26 1.95
CA ASN A 17 11.63 -20.63 2.75
C ASN A 17 10.99 -19.39 3.42
N PRO A 18 10.71 -19.39 4.73
CA PRO A 18 9.89 -18.33 5.36
C PRO A 18 10.61 -16.98 5.49
N SER A 19 11.90 -16.89 5.15
CA SER A 19 12.74 -15.74 5.48
C SER A 19 12.94 -14.71 4.35
N GLU A 20 12.35 -14.93 3.16
CA GLU A 20 12.42 -13.96 2.04
C GLU A 20 11.05 -13.39 1.63
N PHE A 21 9.98 -13.70 2.37
CA PHE A 21 8.75 -12.94 2.26
C PHE A 21 8.98 -11.57 2.88
N LEU A 22 9.28 -10.61 2.00
CA LEU A 22 9.26 -9.18 2.26
C LEU A 22 8.28 -8.87 3.39
N ASN A 23 8.83 -8.55 4.56
CA ASN A 23 8.12 -7.85 5.62
C ASN A 23 7.31 -6.76 4.93
N SER A 24 6.01 -6.94 4.81
CA SER A 24 5.10 -5.89 4.41
C SER A 24 5.28 -4.83 5.48
N VAL A 25 6.07 -3.80 5.23
CA VAL A 25 6.33 -2.78 6.23
C VAL A 25 5.01 -2.01 6.41
N PHE A 26 4.24 -2.49 7.41
CA PHE A 26 3.95 -1.82 8.66
C PHE A 26 4.59 -0.44 8.77
N LEU A 27 3.86 0.49 9.40
CA LEU A 27 4.33 1.57 10.25
C LEU A 27 3.28 2.68 10.19
N ILE A 28 2.44 2.73 11.21
CA ILE A 28 1.93 4.04 11.67
C ILE A 28 3.14 4.69 12.34
N GLU A 29 3.98 5.34 11.53
CA GLU A 29 5.16 6.04 11.99
C GLU A 29 4.86 7.51 12.07
N ASP A 30 5.27 8.10 13.19
CA ASP A 30 5.16 9.52 13.48
C ASP A 30 6.60 10.07 13.46
N SER A 31 7.04 10.67 12.34
CA SER A 31 8.21 11.56 12.19
C SER A 31 8.92 11.46 10.82
N CYS A 32 9.61 12.55 10.46
CA CYS A 32 10.42 12.74 9.24
C CYS A 32 11.74 11.92 9.21
N GLU A 33 11.78 10.73 9.81
CA GLU A 33 12.96 9.87 9.70
C GLU A 33 13.17 9.40 8.26
N SER A 34 14.39 8.96 7.93
CA SER A 34 14.78 8.58 6.57
C SER A 34 13.80 7.58 5.94
N ASN A 35 13.21 6.66 6.69
CA ASN A 35 12.25 5.68 6.19
C ASN A 35 10.85 6.24 5.84
N ASN A 36 10.53 7.47 6.25
CA ASN A 36 9.28 8.19 5.94
C ASN A 36 9.47 9.31 4.94
N SER A 37 10.30 9.05 3.93
CA SER A 37 10.46 9.93 2.78
C SER A 37 9.54 9.51 1.64
N LEU A 38 8.90 10.50 1.01
CA LEU A 38 8.20 10.34 -0.26
C LEU A 38 9.14 9.68 -1.28
N ASN A 39 10.40 10.13 -1.36
CA ASN A 39 11.40 9.60 -2.29
C ASN A 39 11.73 8.13 -2.04
N ASN A 40 11.75 7.69 -0.78
CA ASN A 40 12.01 6.29 -0.45
C ASN A 40 10.87 5.36 -0.82
N LEU A 41 9.61 5.82 -0.72
CA LEU A 41 8.47 5.04 -1.23
C LEU A 41 8.55 4.88 -2.76
N THR A 42 8.90 5.95 -3.49
CA THR A 42 9.11 5.86 -4.95
C THR A 42 10.30 4.98 -5.32
N GLY A 43 11.42 5.09 -4.60
CA GLY A 43 12.57 4.20 -4.77
C GLY A 43 12.23 2.73 -4.49
N SER A 44 11.25 2.49 -3.61
CA SER A 44 10.70 1.16 -3.32
C SER A 44 9.68 0.66 -4.35
N GLY A 45 9.49 1.38 -5.47
CA GLY A 45 8.61 1.00 -6.57
C GLY A 45 7.14 1.39 -6.42
N PHE A 46 6.81 2.31 -5.50
CA PHE A 46 5.49 2.92 -5.46
C PHE A 46 5.38 4.10 -6.43
N ASN A 47 4.29 4.14 -7.19
CA ASN A 47 3.93 5.27 -8.04
C ASN A 47 3.04 6.24 -7.29
N LEU A 48 3.32 7.55 -7.41
CA LEU A 48 2.49 8.61 -6.85
C LEU A 48 1.25 8.81 -7.73
N VAL A 49 0.06 8.61 -7.16
CA VAL A 49 -1.23 8.72 -7.86
C VAL A 49 -2.12 9.84 -7.34
N TYR A 50 -1.79 10.40 -6.19
CA TYR A 50 -2.46 11.56 -5.65
C TYR A 50 -1.47 12.40 -4.86
N ASN A 51 -1.42 13.70 -5.15
CA ASN A 51 -0.55 14.67 -4.51
C ASN A 51 -1.25 16.03 -4.55
N GLN A 52 -1.93 16.37 -3.47
CA GLN A 52 -2.71 17.60 -3.39
C GLN A 52 -2.56 18.22 -2.01
N ASN A 53 -2.69 19.53 -1.90
CA ASN A 53 -2.74 20.19 -0.60
C ASN A 53 -4.00 19.74 0.18
N TYR A 54 -3.97 19.87 1.51
CA TYR A 54 -5.16 19.61 2.32
C TYR A 54 -6.33 20.55 1.95
N SER A 55 -6.06 21.79 1.52
CA SER A 55 -7.05 22.72 0.95
C SER A 55 -7.75 22.24 -0.33
N HIS A 56 -7.15 21.33 -1.10
CA HIS A 56 -7.73 20.84 -2.35
C HIS A 56 -8.89 19.89 -2.05
N THR A 57 -10.03 20.08 -2.71
CA THR A 57 -11.21 19.21 -2.54
C THR A 57 -10.94 17.80 -3.06
N THR A 58 -11.19 16.76 -2.26
CA THR A 58 -11.16 15.37 -2.76
C THR A 58 -12.58 14.93 -3.06
N SER A 59 -12.80 14.27 -4.19
CA SER A 59 -14.09 13.73 -4.61
C SER A 59 -14.06 12.20 -4.63
N MET A 60 -15.23 11.56 -4.63
CA MET A 60 -15.33 10.12 -4.84
C MET A 60 -14.79 9.69 -6.20
N THR A 61 -15.01 10.50 -7.25
CA THR A 61 -14.47 10.26 -8.59
C THR A 61 -12.94 10.19 -8.61
N ASP A 62 -12.24 11.02 -7.83
CA ASP A 62 -10.79 10.91 -7.69
C ASP A 62 -10.38 9.53 -7.16
N LEU A 63 -11.15 8.98 -6.23
CA LEU A 63 -10.85 7.70 -5.60
C LEU A 63 -11.18 6.52 -6.51
N GLU A 64 -12.26 6.62 -7.28
CA GLU A 64 -12.64 5.64 -8.31
C GLU A 64 -11.59 5.58 -9.44
N ASN A 65 -11.07 6.73 -9.87
CA ASN A 65 -9.99 6.81 -10.85
C ASN A 65 -8.68 6.17 -10.37
N ILE A 66 -8.42 6.19 -9.06
CA ILE A 66 -7.29 5.47 -8.48
C ILE A 66 -7.61 3.98 -8.37
N LYS A 67 -8.83 3.62 -7.96
CA LYS A 67 -9.28 2.22 -7.84
C LYS A 67 -9.21 1.49 -9.18
N SER A 68 -9.54 2.16 -10.28
CA SER A 68 -9.50 1.57 -11.63
C SER A 68 -8.10 1.15 -12.08
N GLN A 69 -7.06 1.73 -11.48
CA GLN A 69 -5.65 1.38 -11.73
C GLN A 69 -5.16 0.23 -10.84
N CYS A 70 -5.97 -0.21 -9.87
CA CYS A 70 -5.58 -1.21 -8.90
C CYS A 70 -5.89 -2.63 -9.37
N SER A 71 -4.89 -3.50 -9.30
CA SER A 71 -5.09 -4.95 -9.40
C SER A 71 -5.39 -5.57 -8.03
N SER A 72 -5.87 -6.81 -8.01
CA SER A 72 -6.14 -7.57 -6.78
C SER A 72 -4.93 -7.71 -5.85
N ASN A 73 -3.71 -7.60 -6.39
CA ASN A 73 -2.45 -7.66 -5.63
C ASN A 73 -1.82 -6.28 -5.40
N SER A 74 -2.47 -5.19 -5.79
CA SER A 74 -1.92 -3.84 -5.59
C SER A 74 -2.03 -3.41 -4.13
N VAL A 75 -1.01 -2.71 -3.63
CA VAL A 75 -1.04 -2.01 -2.34
C VAL A 75 -1.23 -0.53 -2.60
N LEU A 76 -2.09 0.10 -1.82
CA LEU A 76 -2.26 1.55 -1.77
C LEU A 76 -1.85 2.06 -0.39
N CYS A 77 -1.03 3.10 -0.37
CA CYS A 77 -0.74 3.89 0.81
C CYS A 77 -1.53 5.19 0.76
N ALA A 78 -2.31 5.48 1.80
CA ALA A 78 -2.82 6.81 2.06
C ALA A 78 -1.91 7.47 3.11
N ALA A 79 -1.46 8.69 2.83
CA ALA A 79 -0.50 9.37 3.68
C ALA A 79 -0.73 10.89 3.69
N GLY A 80 -0.15 11.56 4.67
CA GLY A 80 -0.03 13.01 4.68
C GLY A 80 1.30 13.47 5.26
N GLY A 81 1.69 14.69 4.93
CA GLY A 81 2.96 15.27 5.36
C GLY A 81 3.07 16.75 5.03
N LEU A 82 4.25 17.31 5.26
CA LEU A 82 4.53 18.72 5.00
C LEU A 82 4.58 19.01 3.50
N ALA A 83 4.06 20.18 3.11
CA ALA A 83 4.21 20.71 1.77
C ALA A 83 5.68 21.09 1.51
N ASN A 84 6.11 20.97 0.25
CA ASN A 84 7.47 21.28 -0.20
C ASN A 84 8.57 20.51 0.57
N SER A 85 8.21 19.35 1.11
CA SER A 85 9.09 18.46 1.85
C SER A 85 8.86 17.03 1.39
N ASP A 86 9.88 16.19 1.55
CA ASP A 86 9.75 14.74 1.38
C ASP A 86 9.20 14.05 2.63
N CYS A 87 9.00 14.79 3.72
CA CYS A 87 8.55 14.22 4.98
C CYS A 87 7.09 13.76 4.93
N ILE A 88 6.88 12.48 5.19
CA ILE A 88 5.59 11.88 5.50
C ILE A 88 5.45 11.85 7.01
N LEU A 89 4.39 12.46 7.54
CA LEU A 89 4.11 12.47 8.98
C LEU A 89 3.28 11.28 9.41
N LEU A 90 2.42 10.77 8.53
CA LEU A 90 1.55 9.65 8.83
C LEU A 90 1.20 8.92 7.53
N LYS A 91 1.19 7.59 7.57
CA LYS A 91 0.74 6.75 6.46
C LYS A 91 0.09 5.48 6.98
N SER A 92 -0.78 4.90 6.16
CA SER A 92 -1.18 3.50 6.27
C SER A 92 -1.27 2.91 4.88
N CYS A 93 -0.83 1.66 4.74
CA CYS A 93 -0.77 0.95 3.47
C CYS A 93 -1.48 -0.39 3.60
N ALA A 94 -2.36 -0.69 2.66
CA ALA A 94 -3.08 -1.97 2.62
C ALA A 94 -3.49 -2.31 1.18
N ASN A 95 -4.18 -3.44 1.00
CA ASN A 95 -4.69 -3.83 -0.33
C ASN A 95 -5.51 -2.70 -0.97
N CYS A 96 -5.15 -2.28 -2.18
CA CYS A 96 -5.76 -1.12 -2.83
C CYS A 96 -7.27 -1.30 -3.06
N GLN A 97 -7.70 -2.46 -3.54
CA GLN A 97 -9.12 -2.72 -3.80
C GLN A 97 -9.93 -2.72 -2.49
N ALA A 98 -9.36 -3.28 -1.42
CA ALA A 98 -10.01 -3.33 -0.12
C ALA A 98 -10.20 -1.92 0.48
N VAL A 99 -9.15 -1.09 0.54
CA VAL A 99 -9.24 0.25 1.15
C VAL A 99 -10.07 1.25 0.34
N LEU A 100 -10.30 0.97 -0.95
CA LEU A 100 -11.17 1.76 -1.82
C LEU A 100 -12.56 1.13 -2.00
N THR A 101 -12.97 0.23 -1.10
CA THR A 101 -14.33 -0.28 -1.07
C THR A 101 -15.19 0.59 -0.16
N PRO A 102 -16.34 1.11 -0.64
CA PRO A 102 -17.23 1.89 0.19
C PRO A 102 -17.67 1.16 1.46
N THR A 103 -17.76 1.89 2.57
CA THR A 103 -18.17 1.41 3.88
C THR A 103 -19.45 2.12 4.32
N ILE A 104 -20.20 1.47 5.22
CA ILE A 104 -21.30 2.10 5.93
C ILE A 104 -20.73 3.20 6.84
N ILE A 105 -21.44 4.31 6.97
CA ILE A 105 -21.04 5.44 7.83
C ILE A 105 -20.76 4.94 9.26
N ASN A 106 -19.65 5.39 9.86
CA ASN A 106 -19.20 5.01 11.21
C ASN A 106 -18.96 3.52 11.42
N SER A 107 -18.81 2.74 10.34
CA SER A 107 -18.56 1.30 10.40
C SER A 107 -17.32 0.98 9.56
N PRO A 108 -16.12 1.36 10.03
CA PRO A 108 -14.90 1.11 9.30
C PRO A 108 -14.57 -0.38 9.29
N VAL A 109 -13.85 -0.82 8.26
CA VAL A 109 -13.44 -2.21 8.10
C VAL A 109 -11.96 -2.34 8.46
N PHE A 110 -11.61 -3.33 9.29
CA PHE A 110 -10.23 -3.63 9.57
C PHE A 110 -9.57 -4.28 8.34
N VAL A 111 -8.60 -3.58 7.75
CA VAL A 111 -7.82 -4.07 6.61
C VAL A 111 -6.34 -3.96 6.96
N ASP A 112 -5.70 -5.12 7.07
CA ASP A 112 -4.32 -5.31 7.50
C ASP A 112 -4.02 -4.76 8.92
N SER A 113 -3.74 -3.46 9.04
CA SER A 113 -3.23 -2.84 10.29
C SER A 113 -4.03 -1.63 10.78
N ALA A 114 -5.08 -1.23 10.06
CA ALA A 114 -5.91 -0.09 10.43
C ALA A 114 -7.38 -0.33 10.08
N TYR A 115 -8.25 0.47 10.69
CA TYR A 115 -9.65 0.55 10.37
C TYR A 115 -9.85 1.59 9.27
N TRP A 116 -10.21 1.13 8.07
CA TRP A 116 -10.40 1.96 6.90
C TRP A 116 -11.88 2.28 6.69
N TYR A 117 -12.15 3.49 6.22
CA TYR A 117 -13.49 3.92 5.86
C TYR A 117 -13.48 4.74 4.58
N LEU A 118 -14.55 4.58 3.81
CA LEU A 118 -14.81 5.32 2.60
C LEU A 118 -16.32 5.46 2.44
N THR A 119 -16.87 6.64 2.73
CA THR A 119 -18.30 6.88 2.58
C THR A 119 -18.49 8.12 1.72
N ASP A 120 -19.15 7.95 0.57
CA ASP A 120 -19.39 9.04 -0.37
C ASP A 120 -20.20 10.18 0.27
N GLY A 121 -19.87 11.43 -0.10
CA GLY A 121 -20.40 12.64 0.53
C GLY A 121 -20.01 12.83 2.01
N GLN A 122 -19.23 11.92 2.60
CA GLN A 122 -18.74 12.01 3.97
C GLN A 122 -17.22 12.12 3.94
N SER A 123 -16.52 11.01 4.14
CA SER A 123 -15.06 11.02 4.30
C SER A 123 -14.39 9.72 3.91
N PHE A 124 -13.10 9.84 3.62
CA PHE A 124 -12.15 8.75 3.44
C PHE A 124 -11.03 8.85 4.46
N GLY A 125 -10.58 7.72 5.00
CA GLY A 125 -9.43 7.73 5.89
C GLY A 125 -9.20 6.41 6.60
N PHE A 126 -8.39 6.48 7.66
CA PHE A 126 -8.12 5.35 8.53
C PHE A 126 -7.95 5.78 9.99
N ALA A 127 -8.14 4.83 10.90
CA ALA A 127 -7.99 4.98 12.34
C ALA A 127 -7.33 3.73 12.97
N PRO A 128 -6.74 3.84 14.17
CA PRO A 128 -6.14 2.70 14.86
C PRO A 128 -7.18 1.77 15.51
N ASP A 129 -8.43 2.22 15.65
CA ASP A 129 -9.54 1.48 16.24
C ASP A 129 -10.82 1.65 15.43
N SER A 130 -11.85 0.85 15.75
CA SER A 130 -13.12 0.86 15.02
C SER A 130 -14.02 2.06 15.33
N THR A 131 -13.63 2.92 16.28
CA THR A 131 -14.46 4.05 16.71
C THR A 131 -14.09 5.26 15.87
N VAL A 132 -14.96 5.63 14.94
CA VAL A 132 -14.83 6.82 14.09
C VAL A 132 -16.14 7.59 14.10
N ASN A 133 -16.09 8.90 13.85
CA ASN A 133 -17.29 9.72 13.73
C ASN A 133 -17.24 10.54 12.44
N GLN A 134 -17.79 10.02 11.35
CA GLN A 134 -17.82 10.54 10.00
C GLN A 134 -19.00 11.50 9.74
N HIS A 135 -19.26 12.48 10.63
CA HIS A 135 -20.33 13.45 10.33
C HIS A 135 -20.09 14.23 9.03
N ASN A 136 -18.83 14.55 8.76
CA ASN A 136 -18.31 15.09 7.49
C ASN A 136 -16.83 14.70 7.30
N ALA A 137 -16.12 14.40 8.39
CA ALA A 137 -14.81 13.77 8.50
C ALA A 137 -14.73 13.05 9.85
N ASP A 138 -13.69 12.25 10.10
CA ASP A 138 -13.49 11.58 11.40
C ASP A 138 -13.06 12.58 12.50
N THR A 139 -14.02 12.96 13.33
CA THR A 139 -13.82 13.86 14.47
C THR A 139 -13.55 13.14 15.79
N GLN A 140 -13.44 11.81 15.78
CA GLN A 140 -13.21 11.02 17.00
C GLN A 140 -11.77 11.18 17.50
N ASP A 141 -11.59 11.22 18.82
CA ASP A 141 -10.27 11.29 19.50
C ASP A 141 -9.27 12.23 18.79
N LYS A 142 -9.44 13.54 19.03
CA LYS A 142 -8.59 14.58 18.44
C LYS A 142 -7.12 14.45 18.86
N SER A 143 -6.83 13.82 19.99
CA SER A 143 -5.47 13.60 20.46
C SER A 143 -4.74 12.44 19.77
N SER A 144 -5.47 11.56 19.08
CA SER A 144 -4.85 10.39 18.44
C SER A 144 -3.85 10.81 17.34
N PRO A 145 -2.58 10.42 17.44
CA PRO A 145 -1.58 10.69 16.39
C PRO A 145 -1.76 9.79 15.15
N TYR A 146 -2.66 8.79 15.23
CA TYR A 146 -2.71 7.67 14.28
C TYR A 146 -3.95 7.68 13.39
N ARG A 147 -4.61 8.84 13.24
CA ARG A 147 -5.83 9.02 12.46
C ARG A 147 -5.61 9.95 11.28
N LEU A 148 -6.10 9.56 10.12
CA LEU A 148 -6.11 10.41 8.92
C LEU A 148 -7.53 10.46 8.37
N SER A 149 -8.00 11.66 8.02
CA SER A 149 -9.34 11.83 7.46
C SER A 149 -9.40 12.95 6.45
N TRP A 150 -10.01 12.67 5.30
CA TRP A 150 -10.28 13.63 4.24
C TRP A 150 -11.77 13.70 3.96
N HIS A 151 -12.28 14.91 3.80
CA HIS A 151 -13.64 15.16 3.36
C HIS A 151 -13.84 14.73 1.90
N LEU A 152 -15.04 14.21 1.61
CA LEU A 152 -15.51 13.91 0.25
C LEU A 152 -16.70 14.78 -0.17
N ASN A 153 -16.99 15.83 0.59
CA ASN A 153 -18.11 16.76 0.37
C ASN A 153 -17.66 18.17 -0.10
N GLY A 154 -16.42 18.30 -0.58
CA GLY A 154 -15.90 19.58 -1.10
C GLY A 154 -15.13 20.44 -0.09
N HIS A 155 -14.82 19.94 1.11
CA HIS A 155 -14.01 20.69 2.09
C HIS A 155 -12.52 20.30 2.15
N GLY A 156 -12.04 19.36 1.33
CA GLY A 156 -10.62 18.99 1.31
C GLY A 156 -10.22 17.99 2.41
N GLY A 157 -9.05 18.16 3.03
CA GLY A 157 -8.54 17.25 4.07
C GLY A 157 -8.85 17.74 5.49
N TYR A 158 -9.26 16.87 6.40
CA TYR A 158 -9.61 17.29 7.77
C TYR A 158 -8.45 17.16 8.75
N ARG A 159 -7.84 15.97 8.83
CA ARG A 159 -6.83 15.67 9.85
C ARG A 159 -5.65 14.84 9.35
N LEU A 160 -4.54 15.02 10.03
CA LEU A 160 -3.29 14.29 9.92
C LEU A 160 -2.75 14.03 11.32
N GLY A 161 -3.05 12.87 11.88
CA GLY A 161 -2.78 12.55 13.28
C GLY A 161 -3.56 13.46 14.23
N ASN A 162 -2.82 14.14 15.10
CA ASN A 162 -3.33 15.11 16.07
C ASN A 162 -3.53 16.53 15.47
N ILE A 163 -3.12 16.76 14.23
CA ILE A 163 -3.31 18.03 13.53
C ILE A 163 -4.68 18.00 12.85
N THR A 164 -5.62 18.82 13.32
CA THR A 164 -7.00 18.90 12.81
C THR A 164 -7.27 20.21 12.08
N ASP A 165 -8.48 20.32 11.50
CA ASP A 165 -8.99 21.54 10.87
C ASP A 165 -8.11 22.02 9.68
N LEU A 166 -7.55 21.06 8.95
CA LEU A 166 -6.64 21.29 7.82
C LEU A 166 -7.36 21.60 6.50
N ASN A 167 -8.68 21.72 6.49
CA ASN A 167 -9.54 21.81 5.30
C ASN A 167 -9.31 23.03 4.39
N SER A 168 -8.46 23.97 4.82
CA SER A 168 -8.03 25.12 4.00
C SER A 168 -6.52 25.32 4.02
N ASP A 169 -5.76 24.34 4.51
CA ASP A 169 -4.33 24.44 4.74
C ASP A 169 -3.51 24.05 3.49
N ASN A 170 -2.49 24.86 3.17
CA ASN A 170 -1.57 24.67 2.04
C ASN A 170 -0.15 24.24 2.48
N ASN A 171 0.12 24.19 3.77
CA ASN A 171 1.36 23.72 4.38
C ASN A 171 1.39 22.20 4.56
N TYR A 172 0.24 21.52 4.44
CA TYR A 172 0.15 20.07 4.47
C TYR A 172 -0.38 19.50 3.14
N LYS A 173 0.08 18.29 2.82
CA LYS A 173 -0.29 17.56 1.60
C LYS A 173 -0.87 16.19 1.90
N LYS A 174 -1.83 15.80 1.07
CA LYS A 174 -2.44 14.48 0.96
C LYS A 174 -1.74 13.70 -0.14
N TYR A 175 -1.32 12.49 0.20
CA TYR A 175 -0.62 11.60 -0.71
C TYR A 175 -1.38 10.29 -0.86
N ARG A 176 -1.45 9.78 -2.09
CA ARG A 176 -1.71 8.36 -2.35
C ARG A 176 -0.62 7.82 -3.25
N LYS A 177 -0.11 6.65 -2.87
CA LYS A 177 0.84 5.91 -3.69
C LYS A 177 0.36 4.48 -3.86
N TYR A 178 0.58 3.90 -5.04
CA TYR A 178 0.26 2.50 -5.29
C TYR A 178 1.46 1.72 -5.81
N LYS A 179 1.49 0.42 -5.54
CA LYS A 179 2.48 -0.51 -6.07
C LYS A 179 1.81 -1.83 -6.43
N LEU A 180 2.13 -2.37 -7.60
CA LEU A 180 1.80 -3.75 -7.94
C LEU A 180 2.69 -4.70 -7.12
N LYS A 181 2.09 -5.58 -6.30
CA LYS A 181 2.83 -6.75 -5.79
C LYS A 181 3.00 -7.73 -6.94
N ILE A 182 4.14 -7.67 -7.62
CA ILE A 182 4.56 -8.74 -8.53
C ILE A 182 5.04 -9.90 -7.65
N LYS A 183 4.33 -11.03 -7.68
CA LYS A 183 4.87 -12.29 -7.15
C LYS A 183 5.97 -12.75 -8.10
N ILE A 184 7.22 -12.47 -7.78
CA ILE A 184 8.35 -13.06 -8.49
C ILE A 184 8.47 -14.51 -7.99
N PHE A 185 8.07 -15.47 -8.82
CA PHE A 185 8.40 -16.87 -8.59
C PHE A 185 9.89 -17.04 -8.90
N LYS A 186 10.73 -17.19 -7.87
CA LYS A 186 12.10 -17.66 -8.06
C LYS A 186 12.03 -19.11 -8.54
N PHE A 187 12.27 -19.35 -9.82
CA PHE A 187 12.49 -20.70 -10.34
C PHE A 187 13.95 -21.08 -10.07
N GLN A 188 14.18 -21.95 -9.10
CA GLN A 188 15.50 -22.57 -8.91
C GLN A 188 15.54 -23.83 -9.77
N PHE A 189 16.26 -23.77 -10.90
CA PHE A 189 16.52 -24.95 -11.71
C PHE A 189 17.53 -25.84 -10.97
N PHE A 190 17.06 -26.94 -10.38
CA PHE A 190 17.93 -28.03 -9.96
C PHE A 190 18.29 -28.84 -11.20
N GLY A 191 19.41 -28.50 -11.83
CA GLY A 191 20.05 -29.39 -12.79
C GLY A 191 20.57 -30.66 -12.08
N PRO A 192 20.63 -31.81 -12.76
CA PRO A 192 21.19 -33.03 -12.16
C PRO A 192 22.63 -32.77 -11.73
N LYS A 193 22.94 -33.07 -10.46
CA LYS A 193 24.31 -33.15 -9.97
C LYS A 193 24.98 -34.37 -10.61
N ASN A 194 25.54 -34.20 -11.80
CA ASN A 194 26.59 -35.08 -12.30
C ASN A 194 27.78 -34.21 -12.66
N SER A 195 28.85 -34.40 -11.89
CA SER A 195 30.20 -34.03 -12.25
C SER A 195 30.59 -34.75 -13.54
N GLU A 196 30.40 -34.10 -14.68
CA GLU A 196 31.15 -34.41 -15.89
C GLU A 196 31.33 -33.11 -16.67
N VAL A 197 32.58 -32.67 -16.72
CA VAL A 197 33.05 -31.54 -17.53
C VAL A 197 32.88 -31.94 -18.99
N ALA A 198 31.85 -31.45 -19.66
CA ALA A 198 31.75 -31.48 -21.11
C ALA A 198 32.23 -30.13 -21.67
N GLU A 199 33.48 -30.11 -22.11
CA GLU A 199 34.09 -29.03 -22.88
C GLU A 199 33.34 -28.89 -24.22
N LEU A 200 32.47 -27.89 -24.35
CA LEU A 200 31.88 -27.52 -25.63
C LEU A 200 32.90 -26.75 -26.45
N LYS A 201 33.69 -27.48 -27.25
CA LYS A 201 34.48 -26.89 -28.33
C LYS A 201 33.54 -26.32 -29.38
N SER A 202 33.58 -24.99 -29.54
CA SER A 202 33.03 -24.27 -30.69
C SER A 202 33.58 -24.87 -31.98
N LYS A 203 32.70 -25.46 -32.80
CA LYS A 203 32.94 -25.63 -34.23
C LYS A 203 32.05 -24.65 -34.98
N ARG A 204 32.67 -23.57 -35.47
CA ARG A 204 32.21 -22.90 -36.70
C ARG A 204 32.56 -23.81 -37.87
N VAL A 205 31.55 -24.26 -38.61
CA VAL A 205 31.46 -24.22 -40.08
C VAL A 205 29.98 -24.05 -40.41
#